data_AF-A0A4Y8LKP6-F1
#
_entry.id   AF-A0A4Y8LKP6-F1
#
_cell.length_a   1.000
_cell.length_b   1.000
_cell.length_c   1.000
_cell.angle_alpha   90.00
_cell.angle_beta   90.00
_cell.angle_gamma   90.00
#
_symmetry.space_group_name_H-M   'P 1'
#
loop_
_entity.id
_entity.type
_entity.pdbx_description
1 polymer ?
#
loop_
_entity_poly.entity_id
_entity_poly.type
_entity_poly.pdbx_seq_one_letter_code
_entity_poly.pdbx_strand_id
1 'polypeptide(L)' 'MKKNKNDREAVLKDALNEQTLEKLKMLKQSAVETEEQNKKEAIAKKEEDRKLREKNKSFEDLLNESSLDWKNYKK' A
#
# COMPACT_ATOMS: atom_id res chain seq x y z
N MET A 1 -48.11 16.38 -29.53
CA MET A 1 -46.71 16.64 -29.16
C MET A 1 -46.26 15.61 -28.11
N LYS A 2 -45.58 14.52 -28.50
CA LYS A 2 -45.04 13.49 -27.57
C LYS A 2 -43.54 13.20 -27.75
N LYS A 3 -42.86 13.83 -28.72
CA LYS A 3 -41.43 13.58 -29.02
C LYS A 3 -40.47 14.00 -27.88
N ASN A 4 -40.77 15.09 -27.18
CA ASN A 4 -39.81 15.71 -26.26
C ASN A 4 -39.60 14.98 -24.92
N LYS A 5 -40.49 14.04 -24.53
CA LYS A 5 -40.35 13.31 -23.25
C LYS A 5 -39.38 12.13 -23.37
N ASN A 6 -39.46 11.37 -24.46
CA ASN A 6 -38.59 10.21 -24.67
C ASN A 6 -37.12 10.62 -24.87
N ASP A 7 -36.86 11.72 -25.58
CA ASP A 7 -35.48 12.21 -25.78
C ASP A 7 -34.84 12.67 -24.46
N ARG A 8 -35.62 13.29 -23.55
CA ARG A 8 -35.13 13.70 -22.23
C ARG A 8 -34.81 12.51 -21.33
N GLU A 9 -35.62 11.45 -21.38
CA GLU A 9 -35.37 10.22 -20.63
C GLU A 9 -34.13 9.46 -21.14
N ALA A 10 -33.88 9.46 -22.45
CA ALA A 10 -32.67 8.88 -23.03
C ALA A 10 -31.41 9.64 -22.55
N VAL A 11 -31.40 10.97 -22.65
CA VAL A 11 -30.29 11.81 -22.19
C VAL A 11 -30.03 11.65 -20.69
N LEU A 12 -31.08 11.52 -19.87
CA LEU A 12 -30.92 11.31 -18.43
C LEU A 12 -30.28 9.96 -18.11
N LYS A 13 -30.65 8.90 -18.84
CA LYS A 13 -30.06 7.56 -18.68
C LYS A 13 -28.59 7.55 -19.08
N ASP A 14 -28.25 8.21 -20.19
CA ASP A 14 -26.87 8.29 -20.66
C ASP A 14 -25.99 9.10 -19.70
N ALA A 15 -26.49 10.23 -19.18
CA ALA A 15 -25.80 11.02 -18.16
C ALA A 15 -25.60 10.24 -16.84
N LEU A 16 -26.58 9.43 -16.43
CA LEU A 16 -26.47 8.60 -15.23
C LEU A 16 -25.41 7.49 -15.42
N ASN A 17 -25.32 6.93 -16.63
CA ASN A 17 -24.30 5.93 -16.98
C ASN A 17 -22.89 6.55 -16.97
N GLU A 18 -22.74 7.76 -17.52
CA GLU A 18 -21.47 8.49 -17.52
C GLU A 18 -21.01 8.83 -16.10
N GLN A 19 -21.91 9.34 -15.26
CA GLN A 19 -21.62 9.59 -13.83
C GLN A 19 -21.25 8.31 -13.07
N THR A 20 -21.89 7.18 -13.41
CA THR A 20 -21.58 5.88 -12.79
C THR A 20 -20.20 5.39 -13.20
N LEU A 21 -19.84 5.54 -14.48
CA LEU A 21 -18.50 5.26 -15.00
C LEU A 21 -17.43 6.13 -14.34
N GLU A 22 -17.71 7.41 -14.12
CA GLU A 22 -16.79 8.33 -13.47
C GLU A 22 -16.56 7.95 -12.00
N LYS A 23 -17.62 7.63 -11.26
CA LYS A 23 -17.51 7.11 -9.88
C LYS A 23 -16.69 5.82 -9.81
N LEU A 24 -16.85 4.91 -10.76
CA LEU A 24 -16.07 3.67 -10.82
C LEU A 24 -14.57 3.95 -11.09
N LYS A 25 -14.26 4.90 -11.97
CA LYS A 25 -12.86 5.33 -12.21
C LYS A 25 -12.25 5.94 -10.96
N MET A 26 -12.97 6.83 -10.28
CA MET A 26 -12.51 7.43 -9.01
C MET A 26 -12.26 6.37 -7.94
N LEU A 27 -13.20 5.43 -7.76
CA LEU A 27 -13.04 4.32 -6.83
C LEU A 27 -11.82 3.47 -7.16
N LYS A 28 -11.63 3.10 -8.43
CA LYS A 28 -10.45 2.36 -8.87
C LYS A 28 -9.16 3.09 -8.53
N GLN A 29 -9.10 4.40 -8.79
CA GLN A 29 -7.91 5.19 -8.51
C GLN A 29 -7.62 5.26 -7.01
N SER A 30 -8.64 5.53 -6.18
CA SER A 30 -8.49 5.53 -4.72
C SER A 30 -8.05 4.17 -4.16
N ALA A 31 -8.52 3.07 -4.75
CA ALA A 31 -8.14 1.72 -4.34
C ALA A 31 -6.66 1.44 -4.64
N VAL A 32 -6.18 1.83 -5.82
CA VAL A 32 -4.77 1.70 -6.20
C VAL A 32 -3.88 2.53 -5.28
N GLU A 33 -4.25 3.80 -5.03
CA GLU A 33 -3.50 4.68 -4.12
C GLU A 33 -3.43 4.12 -2.69
N THR A 34 -4.56 3.59 -2.19
CA THR A 34 -4.62 2.95 -0.87
C THR A 34 -3.74 1.71 -0.80
N GLU A 35 -3.75 0.86 -1.83
CA GLU A 35 -2.94 -0.35 -1.87
C GLU A 35 -1.44 -0.02 -1.91
N GLU A 36 -1.04 0.97 -2.71
CA GLU A 36 0.35 1.43 -2.75
C GLU A 36 0.82 2.01 -1.43
N GLN A 37 -0.04 2.78 -0.75
CA GLN A 37 0.28 3.35 0.55
C GLN A 37 0.46 2.26 1.61
N ASN A 38 -0.45 1.29 1.67
CA ASN A 38 -0.34 0.15 2.57
C ASN A 38 0.95 -0.65 2.34
N LYS A 39 1.36 -0.85 1.07
CA LYS A 39 2.63 -1.51 0.75
C LYS A 39 3.84 -0.73 1.26
N LYS A 40 3.86 0.59 1.06
CA LYS A 40 4.95 1.46 1.54
C LYS A 40 5.04 1.44 3.07
N GLU A 41 3.92 1.51 3.76
CA GLU A 41 3.87 1.46 5.23
C GLU A 41 4.33 0.10 5.78
N ALA A 42 3.93 -1.01 5.15
CA ALA A 42 4.38 -2.33 5.55
C ALA A 42 5.91 -2.51 5.39
N ILE A 43 6.48 -1.99 4.30
CA ILE A 43 7.93 -2.02 4.07
C ILE A 43 8.64 -1.16 5.12
N ALA A 44 8.13 0.05 5.40
CA ALA A 44 8.70 0.94 6.40
C ALA A 44 8.69 0.33 7.80
N LYS A 45 7.56 -0.28 8.22
CA LYS A 45 7.45 -0.98 9.51
C LYS A 45 8.44 -2.15 9.61
N LYS A 46 8.56 -2.95 8.55
CA LYS A 46 9.50 -4.08 8.52
C LYS A 46 10.96 -3.62 8.70
N GLU A 47 11.30 -2.48 8.10
CA GLU A 47 12.63 -1.89 8.21
C GLU A 47 12.90 -1.32 9.60
N GLU A 48 11.92 -0.64 10.21
CA GLU A 48 12.02 -0.19 11.61
C GLU A 48 12.16 -1.36 12.58
N ASP A 49 11.35 -2.41 12.42
CA ASP A 49 11.43 -3.62 13.24
C ASP A 49 12.80 -4.29 13.12
N ARG A 50 13.39 -4.30 11.91
CA ARG A 50 14.76 -4.81 11.71
C ARG A 50 15.78 -3.97 12.47
N LYS A 51 15.71 -2.64 12.35
CA LYS A 51 16.63 -1.73 13.06
C LYS A 51 16.49 -1.82 14.57
N LEU A 52 15.27 -1.95 15.09
CA LEU A 52 15.02 -2.13 16.52
C LEU A 52 15.57 -3.47 17.01
N ARG A 53 15.34 -4.55 16.26
CA ARG A 53 15.94 -5.86 16.58
C ARG A 53 17.46 -5.76 16.60
N GLU A 54 18.09 -5.20 15.58
CA GLU A 54 19.54 -5.02 15.52
C GLU A 54 20.09 -4.19 16.68
N LYS A 55 19.42 -3.08 17.04
CA LYS A 55 19.79 -2.26 18.21
C LYS A 55 19.66 -3.00 19.54
N ASN A 56 18.69 -3.91 19.64
CA ASN A 56 18.41 -4.69 20.84
C ASN A 56 19.08 -6.06 20.85
N LYS A 57 19.86 -6.42 19.83
CA LYS A 57 20.64 -7.67 19.83
C LYS A 57 21.70 -7.59 20.93
N SER A 58 21.82 -8.68 21.69
CA SER A 58 22.94 -8.83 22.62
C SER A 58 24.24 -8.92 21.83
N PHE A 59 25.36 -8.52 22.44
CA PHE A 59 26.69 -8.70 21.86
C PHE A 59 26.94 -10.17 21.46
N GLU A 60 26.42 -11.11 22.25
CA GLU A 60 26.52 -12.55 21.97
C GLU A 60 25.77 -12.94 20.68
N ASP A 61 24.59 -12.38 20.43
CA ASP A 61 23.83 -12.64 19.19
C ASP A 61 24.53 -12.04 17.97
N LEU A 62 25.04 -10.80 18.10
CA LEU A 62 25.82 -10.15 17.05
C LEU A 62 27.11 -10.91 16.74
N LEU A 63 27.78 -11.42 17.78
CA LEU A 63 29.01 -12.20 17.65
C LEU A 63 28.74 -13.54 16.97
N ASN A 64 27.68 -14.24 17.38
CA ASN A 64 27.27 -15.54 16.82
C ASN A 64 26.79 -15.44 15.36
N GLU A 65 26.19 -14.31 14.96
CA GLU A 65 25.84 -14.03 13.56
C GLU A 65 27.06 -13.67 12.70
N SER A 66 28.14 -13.18 13.33
CA SER A 66 29.39 -12.90 12.64
C SER A 66 30.26 -14.16 12.54
N SER A 67 31.15 -14.21 11.55
CA SER A 67 32.15 -15.27 11.45
C SER A 67 33.32 -15.08 12.44
N LEU A 68 33.23 -14.14 13.38
CA LEU A 68 34.28 -13.89 14.36
C LEU A 68 34.10 -14.80 15.56
N ASP A 69 35.10 -15.62 15.84
CA ASP A 69 35.21 -16.32 17.12
C ASP A 69 36.03 -15.46 18.09
N TRP A 70 35.39 -14.98 19.16
CA TRP A 70 36.03 -14.18 20.21
C TRP A 70 37.21 -14.88 20.88
N LYS A 71 37.26 -16.22 20.85
CA LYS A 71 38.39 -17.01 21.37
C LYS A 71 39.68 -16.74 20.60
N ASN A 72 39.60 -16.31 19.34
CA ASN A 72 40.76 -15.93 18.54
C ASN A 72 41.38 -14.59 18.97
N TYR A 73 40.66 -13.78 19.77
CA TYR A 73 41.08 -12.44 20.18
C TYR A 73 41.39 -12.33 21.68
N LYS A 74 41.01 -13.31 22.49
CA LYS A 74 41.35 -13.36 23.90
C LYS A 74 42.73 -14.02 24.07
N LYS A 75 43.73 -13.23 24.49
CA LYS A 75 45.00 -13.75 25.05
C LYS A 75 44.80 -14.27 26.47
#